data_AF-A0A3M1JR94-F1
#
_entry.id   AF-A0A3M1JR94-F1
#
_cell.length_a   1.000
_cell.length_b   1.000
_cell.length_c   1.000
_cell.angle_alpha   90.00
_cell.angle_beta   90.00
_cell.angle_gamma   90.00
#
_symmetry.space_group_name_H-M   'P 1'
#
loop_
_entity.id
_entity.type
_entity.pdbx_description
1 polymer ?
#
loop_
_entity_poly.entity_id
_entity_poly.type
_entity_poly.pdbx_seq_one_letter_code
_entity_poly.pdbx_strand_id
1 'polypeptide(L)'
;IPGKGRKQMWYRGKATNQKMQLTEAGRKVFPGIPESVEVRYQNGPIVSPKNRPELPDYEVLAWFRSEKVLYPPQQGTMVNTPAVVRGRFGKGSVISISPHPEATPGLEPMIPSAVRAIARRP
;
A
#
# COMPACT_ATOMS: atom_id res chain seq x y z
N ILE A 1 0.09 -23.53 -9.55
CA ILE A 1 -1.35 -23.52 -9.91
C ILE A 1 -1.61 -24.69 -10.84
N PRO A 2 -2.54 -25.60 -10.50
CA PRO A 2 -2.91 -26.72 -11.37
C PRO A 2 -3.20 -26.23 -12.79
N GLY A 3 -2.58 -26.84 -13.81
CA GLY A 3 -2.76 -26.47 -15.22
C GLY A 3 -2.21 -25.10 -15.67
N LYS A 4 -1.57 -24.32 -14.78
CA LYS A 4 -1.00 -22.98 -15.12
C LYS A 4 0.48 -22.81 -14.73
N GLY A 5 1.07 -23.80 -14.06
CA GLY A 5 2.47 -23.78 -13.61
C GLY A 5 2.72 -22.90 -12.38
N ARG A 6 3.99 -22.51 -12.16
CA ARG A 6 4.42 -21.63 -11.07
C ARG A 6 4.02 -20.18 -11.39
N LYS A 7 3.39 -19.50 -10.43
CA LYS A 7 3.07 -18.07 -10.50
C LYS A 7 3.55 -17.39 -9.23
N GLN A 8 4.04 -16.15 -9.37
CA GLN A 8 4.44 -15.35 -8.22
C GLN A 8 3.20 -14.79 -7.52
N MET A 9 3.23 -14.71 -6.18
CA MET A 9 2.04 -14.36 -5.38
C MET A 9 1.51 -12.95 -5.64
N TRP A 10 2.36 -12.04 -6.10
CA TRP A 10 1.95 -10.68 -6.48
C TRP A 10 1.07 -10.66 -7.74
N TYR A 11 1.17 -11.65 -8.62
CA TYR A 11 0.46 -11.64 -9.90
C TYR A 11 -1.03 -11.92 -9.69
N ARG A 12 -1.83 -10.86 -9.73
CA ARG A 12 -3.28 -10.85 -9.46
C ARG A 12 -4.11 -10.44 -10.69
N GLY A 13 -3.46 -10.40 -11.87
CA GLY A 13 -4.11 -10.19 -13.16
C GLY A 13 -4.20 -8.72 -13.58
N LYS A 14 -5.31 -8.37 -14.24
CA LYS A 14 -5.59 -7.00 -14.70
C LYS A 14 -5.88 -6.08 -13.51
N ALA A 15 -5.68 -4.78 -13.74
CA ALA A 15 -5.97 -3.75 -12.75
C ALA A 15 -7.44 -3.76 -12.31
N THR A 16 -7.67 -3.45 -11.04
CA THR A 16 -8.99 -3.27 -10.43
C THR A 16 -8.92 -2.20 -9.36
N ASN A 17 -10.04 -1.54 -9.05
CA ASN A 17 -10.13 -0.70 -7.87
C ASN A 17 -10.20 -1.55 -6.60
N GLN A 18 -9.54 -1.10 -5.55
CA GLN A 18 -9.53 -1.71 -4.23
C GLN A 18 -9.87 -0.66 -3.19
N LYS A 19 -10.64 -1.05 -2.17
CA LYS A 19 -10.94 -0.20 -1.03
C LYS A 19 -9.68 -0.03 -0.19
N MET A 20 -9.31 1.22 0.07
CA MET A 20 -8.21 1.62 0.92
C MET A 20 -8.73 2.55 2.01
N GLN A 21 -8.23 2.38 3.23
CA GLN A 21 -8.56 3.24 4.37
C GLN A 21 -7.30 3.87 4.94
N LEU A 22 -7.25 5.20 5.00
CA LEU A 22 -6.19 5.94 5.68
C LEU A 22 -6.26 5.76 7.20
N THR A 23 -5.10 5.67 7.83
CA THR A 23 -4.98 5.78 9.30
C THR A 23 -5.02 7.25 9.73
N GLU A 24 -5.05 7.51 11.04
CA GLU A 24 -4.91 8.88 11.53
C GLU A 24 -3.60 9.53 11.06
N ALA A 25 -2.48 8.79 11.10
CA ALA A 25 -1.20 9.23 10.56
C ALA A 25 -1.27 9.46 9.05
N GLY A 26 -1.93 8.56 8.31
CA GLY A 26 -2.18 8.71 6.88
C GLY A 26 -2.92 9.99 6.53
N ARG A 27 -3.97 10.33 7.28
CA ARG A 27 -4.74 11.58 7.08
C ARG A 27 -3.89 12.84 7.32
N LYS A 28 -2.92 12.78 8.23
CA LYS A 28 -1.94 13.88 8.44
C LYS A 28 -0.96 14.00 7.27
N VAL A 29 -0.55 12.88 6.67
CA VAL A 29 0.36 12.86 5.51
C VAL A 29 -0.35 13.22 4.21
N PHE A 30 -1.61 12.82 4.04
CA PHE A 30 -2.42 13.00 2.84
C PHE A 30 -3.64 13.89 3.11
N PRO A 31 -3.44 15.19 3.40
CA PRO A 31 -4.54 16.09 3.68
C PRO A 31 -5.46 16.23 2.45
N GLY A 32 -6.77 16.28 2.70
CA GLY A 32 -7.79 16.42 1.65
C GLY A 32 -8.20 15.10 0.97
N ILE A 33 -7.53 13.99 1.27
CA ILE A 33 -7.97 12.66 0.83
C ILE A 33 -8.98 12.11 1.84
N PRO A 34 -10.17 11.64 1.40
CA PRO A 34 -11.13 11.00 2.29
C PRO A 34 -10.51 9.79 3.00
N GLU A 35 -11.02 9.47 4.20
CA GLU A 35 -10.50 8.34 4.97
C GLU A 35 -10.63 7.01 4.21
N SER A 36 -11.78 6.77 3.59
CA SER A 36 -12.04 5.58 2.79
C SER A 36 -12.19 5.96 1.32
N VAL A 37 -11.38 5.35 0.46
CA VAL A 37 -11.37 5.62 -0.99
C VAL A 37 -11.24 4.31 -1.76
N GLU A 38 -11.64 4.34 -3.03
CA GLU A 38 -11.23 3.33 -3.99
C GLU A 38 -9.96 3.78 -4.68
N VAL A 39 -8.99 2.88 -4.81
CA VAL A 39 -7.71 3.14 -5.47
C VAL A 39 -7.40 2.03 -6.46
N ARG A 40 -6.88 2.40 -7.62
CA ARG A 40 -6.43 1.44 -8.62
C ARG A 40 -5.32 0.58 -8.04
N TYR A 41 -5.43 -0.74 -8.17
CA TYR A 41 -4.41 -1.70 -7.80
C TYR A 41 -4.09 -2.61 -8.98
N GLN A 42 -2.81 -2.79 -9.23
CA GLN A 42 -2.32 -3.74 -10.22
C GLN A 42 -1.00 -4.32 -9.73
N ASN A 43 -1.04 -5.52 -9.14
CA ASN A 43 0.16 -6.31 -8.87
C ASN A 43 1.15 -5.67 -7.87
N GLY A 44 0.70 -4.65 -7.11
CA GLY A 44 1.51 -3.99 -6.10
C GLY A 44 1.87 -4.93 -4.92
N PRO A 45 2.96 -4.64 -4.20
CA PRO A 45 3.40 -5.47 -3.09
C PRO A 45 2.38 -5.45 -1.95
N ILE A 46 2.00 -6.63 -1.48
CA ILE A 46 1.26 -6.78 -0.22
C ILE A 46 2.28 -7.16 0.85
N VAL A 47 2.39 -6.34 1.88
CA VAL A 47 3.43 -6.45 2.89
C VAL A 47 2.86 -6.85 4.25
N SER A 48 3.72 -7.41 5.09
CA SER A 48 3.44 -7.68 6.51
C SER A 48 4.70 -7.36 7.33
N PRO A 49 4.55 -7.03 8.62
CA PRO A 49 5.71 -6.82 9.48
C PRO A 49 6.53 -8.11 9.56
N LYS A 50 7.86 -7.99 9.47
CA LYS A 50 8.75 -9.15 9.62
C LYS A 50 8.94 -9.56 11.10
N ASN A 51 8.49 -8.71 12.03
CA ASN A 51 8.55 -8.90 13.49
C ASN A 51 9.95 -9.33 13.98
N ARG A 52 10.96 -8.59 13.54
CA ARG A 52 12.35 -8.86 13.86
C ARG A 52 12.94 -7.73 14.70
N PRO A 53 13.50 -8.00 15.89
CA PRO A 53 14.01 -6.96 16.78
C PRO A 53 15.07 -6.05 16.14
N GLU A 54 15.84 -6.57 15.19
CA GLU A 54 16.87 -5.81 14.49
C GLU A 54 16.33 -4.87 13.39
N LEU A 55 15.05 -4.99 13.03
CA LEU A 55 14.42 -4.15 12.01
C LEU A 55 13.50 -3.13 12.69
N PRO A 56 13.69 -1.83 12.45
CA PRO A 56 12.74 -0.83 12.90
C PRO A 56 11.35 -1.10 12.34
N ASP A 57 10.33 -0.93 13.18
CA ASP A 57 8.94 -0.98 12.74
C ASP A 57 8.64 0.14 11.73
N TYR A 58 7.69 -0.14 10.84
CA TYR A 58 7.11 0.88 9.98
C TYR A 58 5.77 1.36 10.54
N GLU A 59 5.44 2.61 10.24
CA GLU A 59 4.13 3.19 10.48
C GLU A 59 3.21 2.90 9.30
N VAL A 60 2.00 2.41 9.56
CA VAL A 60 0.99 2.20 8.53
C VAL A 60 0.21 3.49 8.30
N LEU A 61 0.25 3.99 7.06
CA LEU A 61 -0.49 5.18 6.63
C LEU A 61 -1.84 4.82 6.01
N ALA A 62 -1.96 3.62 5.43
CA ALA A 62 -3.22 3.14 4.87
C ALA A 62 -3.30 1.62 4.87
N TRP A 63 -4.51 1.09 4.95
CA TRP A 63 -4.83 -0.33 4.91
C TRP A 63 -5.64 -0.70 3.67
N PHE A 64 -5.40 -1.88 3.10
CA PHE A 64 -6.34 -2.49 2.17
C PHE A 64 -7.56 -3.04 2.93
N ARG A 65 -8.76 -2.73 2.44
CA ARG A 65 -10.06 -3.16 2.99
C ARG A 65 -10.87 -4.02 2.05
N SER A 66 -10.34 -4.29 0.86
CA SER A 66 -10.86 -5.30 -0.07
C SER A 66 -9.70 -6.14 -0.60
N GLU A 67 -10.01 -7.17 -1.38
CA GLU A 67 -9.00 -8.02 -2.00
C GLU A 67 -9.20 -8.19 -3.51
N LYS A 68 -8.08 -8.40 -4.19
CA LYS A 68 -8.04 -8.92 -5.56
C LYS A 68 -7.52 -10.35 -5.53
N VAL A 69 -8.35 -11.31 -5.93
CA VAL A 69 -7.97 -12.72 -6.04
C VAL A 69 -8.05 -13.16 -7.51
N LEU A 70 -7.00 -13.82 -7.99
CA LEU A 70 -6.99 -14.52 -9.29
C LEU A 70 -6.85 -16.03 -9.10
N TYR A 71 -6.10 -16.45 -8.08
CA TYR A 71 -5.86 -17.85 -7.76
C TYR A 71 -6.18 -18.17 -6.30
N PRO A 72 -6.62 -19.40 -5.97
CA PRO A 72 -7.01 -19.77 -4.61
C PRO A 72 -5.98 -19.44 -3.51
N PRO A 73 -4.65 -19.62 -3.70
CA PRO A 73 -3.66 -19.28 -2.66
C PRO A 73 -3.60 -17.80 -2.28
N GLN A 74 -4.22 -16.90 -3.05
CA GLN A 74 -4.22 -15.47 -2.81
C GLN A 74 -5.36 -15.00 -1.91
N GLN A 75 -6.36 -15.85 -1.66
CA GLN A 75 -7.52 -15.48 -0.87
C GLN A 75 -7.12 -15.16 0.59
N GLY A 76 -7.66 -14.07 1.14
CA GLY A 76 -7.39 -13.65 2.52
C GLY A 76 -6.00 -13.05 2.76
N THR A 77 -5.17 -12.90 1.72
CA THR A 77 -3.79 -12.40 1.88
C THR A 77 -3.66 -10.90 1.71
N MET A 78 -4.73 -10.19 1.33
CA MET A 78 -4.72 -8.74 1.04
C MET A 78 -5.53 -7.91 2.04
N VAL A 79 -6.70 -8.40 2.47
CA VAL A 79 -7.55 -7.66 3.41
C VAL A 79 -6.79 -7.41 4.71
N ASN A 80 -6.91 -6.19 5.26
CA ASN A 80 -6.25 -5.75 6.49
C ASN A 80 -4.72 -5.79 6.44
N THR A 81 -4.13 -5.73 5.25
CA THR A 81 -2.68 -5.52 5.07
C THR A 81 -2.37 -4.05 4.76
N PRO A 82 -1.16 -3.56 5.05
CA PRO A 82 -0.78 -2.20 4.73
C PRO A 82 -0.79 -1.95 3.21
N ALA A 83 -1.47 -0.89 2.80
CA ALA A 83 -1.47 -0.35 1.44
C ALA A 83 -0.41 0.74 1.26
N VAL A 84 -0.18 1.53 2.31
CA VAL A 84 0.86 2.57 2.35
C VAL A 84 1.56 2.50 3.68
N VAL A 85 2.89 2.49 3.66
CA VAL A 85 3.74 2.43 4.86
C VAL A 85 4.81 3.52 4.83
N ARG A 86 5.21 3.97 6.02
CA ARG A 86 6.32 4.89 6.24
C ARG A 86 7.35 4.24 7.16
N GLY A 87 8.61 4.33 6.80
CA GLY A 87 9.72 3.82 7.61
C GLY A 87 10.94 4.72 7.56
N ARG A 88 11.98 4.33 8.29
CA ARG A 88 13.31 4.95 8.21
C ARG A 88 14.29 3.99 7.55
N PHE A 89 15.22 4.56 6.77
CA PHE A 89 16.34 3.81 6.21
C PHE A 89 17.60 4.68 6.26
N GLY A 90 18.59 4.25 7.04
CA GLY A 90 19.77 5.06 7.34
C GLY A 90 19.37 6.41 7.97
N LYS A 91 19.79 7.52 7.34
CA LYS A 91 19.47 8.89 7.77
C LYS A 91 18.17 9.44 7.17
N GLY A 92 17.47 8.67 6.33
CA GLY A 92 16.31 9.12 5.56
C GLY A 92 14.99 8.52 6.02
N SER A 93 13.90 9.10 5.51
CA SER A 93 12.53 8.57 5.59
C SER A 93 12.12 8.00 4.24
N VAL A 94 11.35 6.91 4.27
CA VAL A 94 10.82 6.24 3.09
C VAL A 94 9.31 6.11 3.23
N ILE A 95 8.57 6.40 2.16
CA ILE A 95 7.16 6.02 2.03
C ILE A 95 7.06 5.03 0.87
N SER A 96 6.42 3.90 1.10
CA SER A 96 6.10 2.91 0.07
C SER A 96 4.58 2.89 -0.14
N ILE A 97 4.17 2.99 -1.40
CA ILE A 97 2.77 3.02 -1.83
C ILE A 97 2.56 1.80 -2.72
N SER A 98 1.74 0.84 -2.27
CA SER A 98 1.41 -0.34 -3.06
C SER A 98 0.42 -0.09 -4.20
N PRO A 99 -0.69 0.65 -4.00
CA PRO A 99 -1.65 0.89 -5.07
C PRO A 99 -1.16 2.05 -5.98
N HIS A 100 -1.97 2.40 -6.99
CA HIS A 100 -1.65 3.41 -7.98
C HIS A 100 -2.53 4.67 -7.82
N PRO A 101 -2.32 5.50 -6.79
CA PRO A 101 -3.05 6.76 -6.65
C PRO A 101 -2.75 7.74 -7.79
N GLU A 102 -1.58 7.65 -8.44
CA GLU A 102 -1.22 8.41 -9.64
C GLU A 102 -2.10 8.09 -10.86
N ALA A 103 -2.74 6.92 -10.84
CA ALA A 103 -3.65 6.45 -11.88
C ALA A 103 -5.08 6.29 -11.35
N THR A 104 -5.43 7.01 -10.28
CA THR A 104 -6.77 7.06 -9.70
C THR A 104 -7.26 8.51 -9.63
N PRO A 105 -8.35 8.86 -10.33
CA PRO A 105 -8.91 10.21 -10.29
C PRO A 105 -9.18 10.73 -8.87
N GLY A 106 -8.64 11.89 -8.54
CA GLY A 106 -8.79 12.56 -7.24
C GLY A 106 -7.77 12.12 -6.18
N LEU A 107 -6.95 11.11 -6.43
CA LEU A 107 -5.90 10.65 -5.51
C LEU A 107 -4.48 11.06 -5.94
N GLU A 108 -4.34 11.74 -7.08
CA GLU A 108 -3.07 12.25 -7.58
C GLU A 108 -2.31 13.09 -6.54
N PRO A 109 -2.97 13.92 -5.69
CA PRO A 109 -2.29 14.68 -4.63
C PRO A 109 -1.55 13.84 -3.59
N MET A 110 -1.82 12.53 -3.49
CA MET A 110 -1.08 11.64 -2.59
C MET A 110 0.42 11.59 -2.93
N ILE A 111 0.78 11.61 -4.22
CA ILE A 111 2.18 11.53 -4.66
C ILE A 111 3.01 12.74 -4.19
N PRO A 112 2.65 14.00 -4.53
CA PRO A 112 3.41 15.15 -4.04
C PRO A 112 3.34 15.30 -2.52
N SER A 113 2.26 14.85 -1.87
CA SER A 113 2.16 14.86 -0.40
C SER A 113 3.15 13.88 0.24
N ALA A 114 3.30 12.68 -0.30
CA ALA A 114 4.32 11.71 0.13
C ALA A 114 5.73 12.29 -0.02
N VAL A 115 6.03 12.91 -1.17
CA VAL A 115 7.35 13.55 -1.43
C VAL A 115 7.62 14.65 -0.40
N ARG A 116 6.66 15.56 -0.18
CA ARG A 116 6.80 16.63 0.83
C ARG A 116 6.99 16.07 2.25
N ALA A 117 6.29 14.99 2.58
CA ALA A 117 6.39 14.37 3.90
C ALA A 117 7.78 13.78 4.20
N ILE A 118 8.48 13.25 3.18
CA ILE A 118 9.84 12.71 3.35
C ILE A 118 10.95 13.73 3.08
N ALA A 119 10.67 14.80 2.34
CA ALA A 119 11.64 15.87 2.04
C ALA A 119 11.90 16.81 3.22
N ARG A 120 11.01 16.85 4.21
CA ARG A 120 11.25 17.57 5.47
C ARG A 120 12.44 16.92 6.17
N ARG A 121 13.58 17.61 6.20
CA ARG A 121 14.72 17.22 7.04
C ARG A 121 14.25 17.16 8.50
N PRO A 122 14.66 16.14 9.26
CA PRO A 122 14.35 16.07 10.70
C PRO A 122 14.90 17.29 11.44
#